data_AF-A0A254QCW9-F1
#
_entry.id   AF-A0A254QCW9-F1
#
_cell.length_a   1.000
_cell.length_b   1.000
_cell.length_c   1.000
_cell.angle_alpha   90.00
_cell.angle_beta   90.00
_cell.angle_gamma   90.00
#
_symmetry.space_group_name_H-M   'P 1'
#
loop_
_entity.id
_entity.type
_entity.pdbx_description
1 polymer ?
#
loop_
_entity_poly.entity_id
_entity_poly.type
_entity_poly.pdbx_seq_one_letter_code
_entity_poly.pdbx_strand_id
1 'polypeptide(L)'
;MTTTFKYLFVVLSLILSSVSFAAPRPGFKLVGPKAVTEDNVKFRWMSNDGEIILNCSHVYDRPDAWDWDVWCGKGTKMLREFRVHFLVQEYNHPSKDKKAFQVLYWVIDRNSEPRKFDSMSQWLSFNGKPNVEFFNFSVGVENDYGILELEYRP
;
A
#
# COMPACT_ATOMS: atom_id res chain seq x y z
N MET A 1 -16.59 25.80 -40.53
CA MET A 1 -16.43 24.42 -40.01
C MET A 1 -15.05 24.22 -39.38
N THR A 2 -14.60 25.08 -38.46
CA THR A 2 -13.22 25.04 -37.93
C THR A 2 -13.13 25.16 -36.40
N THR A 3 -14.23 25.48 -35.74
CA THR A 3 -14.31 25.68 -34.28
C THR A 3 -14.63 24.39 -33.52
N THR A 4 -15.46 23.50 -34.07
CA THR A 4 -15.85 22.23 -33.44
C THR A 4 -14.69 21.25 -33.27
N PHE A 5 -13.69 21.29 -34.17
CA PHE A 5 -12.52 20.42 -34.12
C PHE A 5 -11.55 20.76 -32.98
N LYS A 6 -11.50 22.04 -32.55
CA LYS A 6 -10.59 22.49 -31.48
C LYS A 6 -11.04 22.01 -30.09
N TYR A 7 -12.36 21.98 -29.84
CA TYR A 7 -12.90 21.54 -28.55
C TYR A 7 -12.76 20.02 -28.34
N LEU A 8 -12.83 19.23 -29.41
CA LEU A 8 -12.63 17.78 -29.34
C LEU A 8 -11.21 17.40 -28.86
N PHE A 9 -10.19 18.15 -29.31
CA PHE A 9 -8.80 17.94 -28.90
C PHE A 9 -8.55 18.27 -27.44
N VAL A 10 -9.20 19.31 -26.90
CA VAL A 10 -9.07 19.72 -25.49
C VAL A 10 -9.76 18.73 -24.55
N VAL A 11 -10.90 18.17 -24.95
CA VAL A 11 -11.57 17.13 -24.16
C VAL A 11 -10.74 15.83 -24.16
N LEU A 12 -10.14 15.47 -25.29
CA LEU A 12 -9.29 14.27 -25.39
C LEU A 12 -8.01 14.39 -24.52
N SER A 13 -7.40 15.57 -24.46
CA SER A 13 -6.20 15.80 -23.63
C SER A 13 -6.50 15.82 -22.13
N LEU A 14 -7.69 16.26 -21.73
CA LEU A 14 -8.15 16.23 -20.33
C LEU A 14 -8.54 14.82 -19.84
N ILE A 15 -8.97 13.94 -20.74
CA ILE A 15 -9.28 12.54 -20.41
C ILE A 15 -7.99 11.69 -20.31
N LEU A 16 -6.95 12.03 -21.05
CA LEU A 16 -5.66 11.31 -21.01
C LEU A 16 -4.84 11.61 -19.75
N SER A 17 -4.96 12.81 -19.17
CA SER A 17 -4.20 13.20 -17.97
C SER A 17 -4.74 12.60 -16.67
N SER A 18 -5.98 12.10 -16.64
CA SER A 18 -6.61 11.53 -15.45
C SER A 18 -6.27 10.04 -15.21
N VAL A 19 -5.52 9.39 -16.09
CA VAL A 19 -5.18 7.95 -15.98
C VAL A 19 -3.86 7.71 -15.20
N SER A 20 -3.22 8.75 -14.69
CA SER A 20 -1.77 8.69 -14.44
C SER A 20 -1.28 8.38 -13.02
N PHE A 21 -2.12 7.84 -12.12
CA PHE A 21 -1.67 7.45 -10.76
C PHE A 21 -1.60 5.94 -10.51
N ALA A 22 -2.11 5.11 -11.43
CA ALA A 22 -2.12 3.65 -11.28
C ALA A 22 -1.80 2.88 -12.57
N ALA A 23 -1.31 3.55 -13.61
CA ALA A 23 -0.95 2.88 -14.85
C ALA A 23 0.26 1.95 -14.61
N PRO A 24 0.18 0.66 -15.00
CA PRO A 24 1.31 -0.24 -14.86
C PRO A 24 2.53 0.28 -15.62
N ARG A 25 3.74 0.04 -15.08
CA ARG A 25 4.99 0.40 -15.78
C ARG A 25 4.95 -0.17 -17.21
N PRO A 26 5.37 0.61 -18.23
CA PRO A 26 5.35 0.15 -19.62
C PRO A 26 6.04 -1.22 -19.78
N GLY A 27 5.35 -2.16 -20.42
CA GLY A 27 5.86 -3.51 -20.66
C GLY A 27 5.61 -4.53 -19.54
N PHE A 28 5.02 -4.15 -18.41
CA PHE A 28 4.61 -5.08 -17.36
C PHE A 28 3.13 -5.44 -17.47
N LYS A 29 2.80 -6.71 -17.21
CA LYS A 29 1.42 -7.23 -17.16
C LYS A 29 1.14 -7.78 -15.77
N LEU A 30 -0.03 -7.46 -15.22
CA LEU A 30 -0.49 -7.99 -13.94
C LEU A 30 -0.61 -9.52 -14.04
N VAL A 31 -0.09 -10.24 -13.04
CA VAL A 31 -0.09 -11.71 -12.98
C VAL A 31 -1.46 -12.26 -12.53
N GLY A 32 -2.37 -11.37 -12.16
CA GLY A 32 -3.66 -11.65 -11.54
C GLY A 32 -3.68 -11.14 -10.10
N PRO A 33 -4.86 -10.95 -9.49
CA PRO A 33 -4.95 -10.57 -8.09
C PRO A 33 -4.56 -11.78 -7.22
N LYS A 34 -3.32 -11.82 -6.70
CA LYS A 34 -3.03 -12.68 -5.56
C LYS A 34 -3.64 -11.97 -4.34
N ALA A 35 -4.69 -12.54 -3.77
CA ALA A 35 -5.33 -11.96 -2.61
C ALA A 35 -4.35 -11.98 -1.43
N VAL A 36 -4.05 -10.82 -0.87
CA VAL A 36 -3.38 -10.72 0.43
C VAL A 36 -4.34 -11.32 1.47
N THR A 37 -3.86 -12.28 2.26
CA THR A 37 -4.63 -12.96 3.31
C THR A 37 -4.11 -12.56 4.69
N GLU A 38 -4.93 -12.77 5.73
CA GLU A 38 -4.56 -12.42 7.10
C GLU A 38 -3.29 -13.11 7.58
N ASP A 39 -3.09 -14.37 7.19
CA ASP A 39 -1.93 -15.19 7.56
C ASP A 39 -0.61 -14.68 6.95
N ASN A 40 -0.71 -13.95 5.84
CA ASN A 40 0.45 -13.47 5.08
C ASN A 40 0.91 -12.09 5.54
N VAL A 41 0.19 -11.44 6.47
CA VAL A 41 0.48 -10.09 6.96
C VAL A 41 0.69 -10.10 8.46
N LYS A 42 1.69 -9.34 8.92
CA LYS A 42 1.89 -9.06 10.35
C LYS A 42 2.19 -7.60 10.56
N PHE A 43 1.61 -7.04 11.61
CA PHE A 43 1.81 -5.65 12.01
C PHE A 43 2.56 -5.56 13.34
N ARG A 44 3.41 -4.54 13.45
CA ARG A 44 4.11 -4.20 14.68
C ARG A 44 4.20 -2.69 14.81
N TRP A 45 3.90 -2.17 15.99
CA TRP A 45 4.14 -0.77 16.31
C TRP A 45 5.40 -0.65 17.15
N MET A 46 6.20 0.37 16.87
CA MET A 46 7.42 0.67 17.62
C MET A 46 7.48 2.17 17.90
N SER A 47 7.94 2.58 19.08
CA SER A 47 8.25 3.99 19.34
C SER A 47 9.41 4.43 18.45
N ASN A 48 9.50 5.72 18.15
CA ASN A 48 10.55 6.23 17.26
C ASN A 48 11.98 6.00 17.75
N ASP A 49 12.18 5.85 19.06
CA ASP A 49 13.45 5.47 19.70
C ASP A 49 13.67 3.94 19.78
N GLY A 50 12.66 3.14 19.45
CA GLY A 50 12.70 1.68 19.51
C GLY A 50 12.53 1.07 20.90
N GLU A 51 12.33 1.87 21.95
CA GLU A 51 12.23 1.36 23.34
C GLU A 51 10.93 0.59 23.60
N ILE A 52 9.83 1.00 22.96
CA ILE A 52 8.53 0.38 23.10
C ILE A 52 8.20 -0.35 21.81
N ILE A 53 7.93 -1.66 21.93
CA ILE A 53 7.50 -2.50 20.82
C ILE A 53 6.18 -3.15 21.20
N LEU A 54 5.17 -2.98 20.36
CA LEU A 54 3.84 -3.54 20.54
C LEU A 54 3.50 -4.47 19.40
N ASN A 55 3.18 -5.72 19.73
CA ASN A 55 2.56 -6.63 18.78
C ASN A 55 1.14 -6.13 18.49
N CYS A 56 0.74 -6.29 17.24
CA CYS A 56 -0.59 -5.91 16.77
C CYS A 56 -1.43 -7.14 16.46
N SER A 57 -2.73 -7.03 16.73
CA SER A 57 -3.75 -7.90 16.17
C SER A 57 -4.39 -7.17 15.00
N HIS A 58 -4.84 -7.91 13.98
CA HIS A 58 -5.43 -7.33 12.78
C HIS A 58 -6.55 -8.21 12.23
N VAL A 59 -7.48 -7.59 11.52
CA VAL A 59 -8.57 -8.26 10.79
C VAL A 59 -8.73 -7.60 9.43
N TYR A 60 -8.94 -8.41 8.40
CA TYR A 60 -9.20 -7.94 7.05
C TYR A 60 -10.67 -7.51 6.89
N ASP A 61 -10.99 -6.33 7.41
CA ASP A 61 -12.36 -5.82 7.58
C ASP A 61 -13.08 -5.56 6.25
N ARG A 62 -12.39 -4.99 5.24
CA ARG A 62 -12.99 -4.68 3.93
C ARG A 62 -12.11 -5.17 2.77
N PRO A 63 -12.32 -6.42 2.33
CA PRO A 63 -11.53 -7.00 1.25
C PRO A 63 -11.69 -6.31 -0.11
N ASP A 64 -12.82 -5.65 -0.35
CA ASP A 64 -13.10 -4.86 -1.55
C ASP A 64 -12.31 -3.55 -1.60
N ALA A 65 -11.95 -3.03 -0.43
CA ALA A 65 -11.18 -1.81 -0.26
C ALA A 65 -9.75 -2.07 0.23
N TRP A 66 -9.27 -3.31 0.33
CA TRP A 66 -7.94 -3.64 0.86
C TRP A 66 -7.65 -3.07 2.26
N ASP A 67 -8.69 -2.91 3.07
CA ASP A 67 -8.60 -2.27 4.38
C ASP A 67 -8.54 -3.29 5.52
N TRP A 68 -7.64 -3.02 6.45
CA TRP A 68 -7.34 -3.78 7.65
C TRP A 68 -7.61 -2.91 8.87
N ASP A 69 -8.30 -3.45 9.86
CA ASP A 69 -8.28 -2.87 11.20
C ASP A 69 -7.11 -3.45 11.99
N VAL A 70 -6.31 -2.58 12.60
CA VAL A 70 -5.08 -2.96 13.30
C VAL A 70 -5.10 -2.36 14.71
N TRP A 71 -4.90 -3.22 15.71
CA TRP A 71 -4.86 -2.86 17.13
C TRP A 71 -3.53 -3.29 17.74
N CYS A 72 -2.70 -2.34 18.12
CA CYS A 72 -1.41 -2.59 18.74
C CYS A 72 -1.49 -2.38 20.26
N GLY A 73 -0.93 -3.30 21.05
CA GLY A 73 -0.98 -3.20 22.51
C GLY A 73 -2.36 -3.48 23.12
N LYS A 74 -3.20 -4.27 22.45
CA LYS A 74 -4.53 -4.66 22.94
C LYS A 74 -4.45 -5.31 24.34
N GLY A 75 -5.30 -4.87 25.27
CA GLY A 75 -5.27 -5.32 26.66
C GLY A 75 -4.26 -4.58 27.55
N THR A 76 -3.57 -3.58 27.03
CA THR A 76 -2.65 -2.71 27.79
C THR A 76 -3.18 -1.27 27.86
N LYS A 77 -2.49 -0.40 28.61
CA LYS A 77 -2.76 1.05 28.64
C LYS A 77 -2.27 1.79 27.39
N MET A 78 -1.59 1.09 26.48
CA MET A 78 -0.97 1.65 25.26
C MET A 78 -1.70 1.18 24.00
N LEU A 79 -3.03 1.07 24.05
CA LEU A 79 -3.82 0.68 22.89
C LEU A 79 -3.70 1.74 21.79
N ARG A 80 -3.19 1.32 20.62
CA ARG A 80 -3.16 2.11 19.40
C ARG A 80 -4.06 1.48 18.35
N GLU A 81 -4.91 2.29 17.71
CA GLU A 81 -5.87 1.82 16.71
C GLU A 81 -5.57 2.47 15.36
N PHE A 82 -5.40 1.64 14.34
CA PHE A 82 -5.14 2.08 12.98
C PHE A 82 -6.11 1.44 12.00
N ARG A 83 -6.42 2.17 10.93
CA ARG A 83 -7.00 1.61 9.71
C ARG A 83 -5.91 1.60 8.66
N VAL A 84 -5.53 0.42 8.18
CA VAL A 84 -4.47 0.26 7.19
C VAL A 84 -5.08 -0.14 5.86
N HIS A 85 -4.71 0.55 4.80
CA HIS A 85 -4.99 0.16 3.43
C HIS A 85 -3.71 -0.41 2.80
N PHE A 86 -3.71 -1.70 2.50
CA PHE A 86 -2.52 -2.41 2.00
C PHE A 86 -2.83 -3.24 0.77
N LEU A 87 -2.19 -2.86 -0.34
CA LEU A 87 -2.32 -3.52 -1.63
C LEU A 87 -0.93 -3.86 -2.18
N VAL A 88 -0.75 -5.12 -2.58
CA VAL A 88 0.42 -5.57 -3.35
C VAL A 88 -0.04 -6.22 -4.64
N GLN A 89 0.47 -5.72 -5.76
CA GLN A 89 0.17 -6.23 -7.09
C GLN A 89 1.44 -6.75 -7.73
N GLU A 90 1.40 -8.00 -8.19
CA GLU A 90 2.51 -8.64 -8.88
C GLU A 90 2.38 -8.47 -10.40
N TYR A 91 3.48 -8.08 -11.03
CA TYR A 91 3.58 -7.92 -12.47
C TYR A 91 4.74 -8.73 -13.05
N ASN A 92 4.55 -9.26 -14.25
CA ASN A 92 5.59 -9.90 -15.05
C ASN A 92 5.75 -9.20 -16.39
N HIS A 93 6.99 -9.13 -16.88
CA HIS A 93 7.24 -8.71 -18.26
C HIS A 93 6.94 -9.90 -19.20
N PRO A 94 6.15 -9.73 -20.27
CA PRO A 94 5.69 -10.84 -21.10
C PRO A 94 6.82 -11.47 -21.95
N SER A 95 7.82 -10.68 -22.34
CA SER A 95 8.91 -11.11 -23.22
C SER A 95 10.31 -11.05 -22.61
N LYS A 96 10.44 -10.62 -21.35
CA LYS A 96 11.74 -10.50 -20.65
C LYS A 96 11.63 -11.23 -19.33
N ASP A 97 12.74 -11.78 -18.87
CA ASP A 97 12.80 -12.33 -17.52
C ASP A 97 12.90 -11.19 -16.50
N LYS A 98 11.76 -10.56 -16.22
CA LYS A 98 11.62 -9.45 -15.27
C LYS A 98 10.32 -9.58 -14.50
N LYS A 99 10.39 -9.28 -13.21
CA LYS A 99 9.28 -9.23 -12.26
C LYS A 99 9.21 -7.86 -11.62
N ALA A 100 8.01 -7.37 -11.32
CA ALA A 100 7.81 -6.15 -10.57
C ALA A 100 6.67 -6.31 -9.56
N PHE A 101 6.73 -5.50 -8.51
CA PHE A 101 5.67 -5.37 -7.53
C PHE A 101 5.29 -3.90 -7.42
N GLN A 102 4.00 -3.61 -7.40
CA GLN A 102 3.46 -2.33 -6.97
C GLN A 102 2.91 -2.51 -5.56
N VAL A 103 3.32 -1.64 -4.66
CA VAL A 103 2.92 -1.65 -3.25
C VAL A 103 2.28 -0.32 -2.94
N LEU A 104 1.09 -0.36 -2.33
CA LEU A 104 0.45 0.77 -1.70
C LEU A 104 0.26 0.42 -0.22
N TYR A 105 0.77 1.27 0.66
CA TYR A 105 0.63 1.13 2.11
C TYR A 105 0.23 2.49 2.69
N TRP A 106 -0.99 2.57 3.20
CA TRP A 106 -1.56 3.79 3.78
C TRP A 106 -2.08 3.45 5.18
N VAL A 107 -1.72 4.28 6.16
CA VAL A 107 -2.14 4.14 7.55
C VAL A 107 -2.95 5.35 7.98
N ILE A 108 -4.10 5.13 8.62
CA ILE A 108 -4.91 6.18 9.26
C ILE A 108 -4.88 5.94 10.76
N ASP A 109 -4.43 6.95 11.52
CA ASP A 109 -4.52 6.98 12.98
C ASP A 109 -5.97 7.22 13.39
N ARG A 110 -6.58 6.22 14.05
CA ARG A 110 -7.97 6.30 14.51
C ARG A 110 -8.10 6.98 15.87
N ASN A 111 -6.98 7.18 16.58
CA ASN A 111 -6.94 7.81 17.90
C ASN A 111 -6.71 9.32 17.84
N SER A 112 -6.31 9.87 16.69
CA SER A 112 -6.10 11.31 16.52
C SER A 112 -7.38 12.04 16.09
N GLU A 113 -7.57 13.26 16.58
CA GLU A 113 -8.61 14.19 16.11
C GLU A 113 -7.98 15.55 15.71
N PRO A 114 -8.08 15.97 14.43
CA PRO A 114 -8.65 15.22 13.31
C PRO A 114 -7.82 13.95 13.00
N ARG A 115 -8.43 12.98 12.33
CA ARG A 115 -7.74 11.78 11.86
C ARG A 115 -6.56 12.14 10.97
N LYS A 116 -5.38 11.65 11.33
CA LYS A 116 -4.14 11.80 10.57
C LYS A 116 -3.90 10.56 9.75
N PHE A 117 -3.19 10.73 8.65
CA PHE A 117 -2.82 9.62 7.80
C PHE A 117 -1.44 9.83 7.19
N ASP A 118 -0.76 8.73 6.95
CA ASP A 118 0.54 8.67 6.31
C ASP A 118 0.51 7.54 5.28
N SER A 119 1.23 7.70 4.18
CA SER A 119 1.19 6.72 3.09
C SER A 119 2.49 6.63 2.32
N MET A 120 2.71 5.47 1.71
CA MET A 120 3.75 5.25 0.71
C MET A 120 3.21 4.47 -0.48
N SER A 121 3.80 4.72 -1.65
CA SER A 121 3.60 3.94 -2.85
C SER A 121 4.95 3.63 -3.47
N GLN A 122 5.20 2.35 -3.78
CA GLN A 122 6.49 1.89 -4.28
C GLN A 122 6.34 0.94 -5.46
N TRP A 123 7.26 1.08 -6.42
CA TRP A 123 7.45 0.14 -7.52
C TRP A 123 8.81 -0.53 -7.39
N LEU A 124 8.79 -1.82 -7.06
CA LEU A 124 9.99 -2.66 -6.99
C LEU A 124 10.12 -3.41 -8.30
N SER A 125 11.25 -3.31 -8.99
CA SER A 125 11.49 -3.98 -10.27
C SER A 125 12.78 -4.77 -10.23
N PHE A 126 12.70 -6.02 -10.62
CA PHE A 126 13.79 -6.98 -10.54
C PHE A 126 14.22 -7.40 -11.94
N ASN A 127 15.53 -7.56 -12.12
CA ASN A 127 16.06 -8.35 -13.23
C ASN A 127 15.94 -9.82 -12.82
N GLY A 128 15.31 -10.64 -13.65
CA GLY A 128 14.88 -11.99 -13.29
C GLY A 128 13.48 -12.05 -12.67
N LYS A 129 13.05 -13.27 -12.32
CA LYS A 129 11.81 -13.56 -11.59
C LYS A 129 12.11 -14.18 -10.22
N PRO A 130 12.62 -13.39 -9.26
CA PRO A 130 12.93 -13.91 -7.94
C PRO A 130 11.66 -14.42 -7.23
N ASN A 131 11.83 -15.49 -6.45
CA ASN A 131 10.84 -15.89 -5.46
C ASN A 131 11.07 -15.04 -4.20
N VAL A 132 10.23 -14.04 -3.97
CA VAL A 132 10.38 -13.13 -2.82
C VAL A 132 9.83 -13.81 -1.59
N GLU A 133 10.65 -14.00 -0.56
CA GLU A 133 10.22 -14.64 0.69
C GLU A 133 9.34 -13.72 1.56
N PHE A 134 9.72 -12.46 1.68
CA PHE A 134 8.94 -11.46 2.39
C PHE A 134 9.30 -10.04 1.94
N PHE A 135 8.39 -9.11 2.21
CA PHE A 135 8.62 -7.67 2.19
C PHE A 135 8.40 -7.10 3.59
N ASN A 136 9.12 -6.05 3.92
CA ASN A 136 8.91 -5.27 5.13
C ASN A 136 8.76 -3.79 4.75
N PHE A 137 7.69 -3.16 5.22
CA PHE A 137 7.40 -1.76 5.00
C PHE A 137 7.15 -1.09 6.34
N SER A 138 7.51 0.18 6.44
CA SER A 138 7.28 0.98 7.64
C SER A 138 6.83 2.38 7.27
N VAL A 139 5.92 2.92 8.05
CA VAL A 139 5.40 4.28 7.91
C VAL A 139 5.40 4.92 9.29
N GLY A 140 5.84 6.17 9.36
CA GLY A 140 5.73 6.98 10.58
C GLY A 140 4.26 7.22 10.91
N VAL A 141 3.90 7.09 12.18
CA VAL A 141 2.54 7.28 12.67
C VAL A 141 2.55 8.19 13.89
N GLU A 142 1.39 8.75 14.21
CA GLU A 142 1.22 9.60 15.39
C GLU A 142 2.10 10.87 15.37
N ASN A 143 2.44 11.42 14.19
CA ASN A 143 3.46 12.46 13.98
C ASN A 143 4.89 11.98 14.27
N ASP A 144 5.28 10.82 13.75
CA ASP A 144 6.62 10.23 13.91
C ASP A 144 7.03 9.96 15.37
N TYR A 145 6.08 9.90 16.30
CA TYR A 145 6.32 9.35 17.64
C TYR A 145 6.36 7.82 17.63
N GLY A 146 5.76 7.21 16.60
CA GLY A 146 5.79 5.78 16.39
C GLY A 146 6.00 5.42 14.92
N ILE A 147 6.25 4.15 14.69
CA ILE A 147 6.42 3.52 13.40
C ILE A 147 5.47 2.32 13.35
N LEU A 148 4.61 2.24 12.34
CA LEU A 148 3.82 1.04 12.06
C LEU A 148 4.50 0.24 10.96
N GLU A 149 5.09 -0.88 11.35
CA GLU A 149 5.70 -1.86 10.45
C GLU A 149 4.67 -2.87 9.96
N LEU A 150 4.80 -3.26 8.70
CA LEU A 150 4.06 -4.33 8.04
C LEU A 150 5.06 -5.31 7.42
N GLU A 151 4.97 -6.58 7.82
CA GLU A 151 5.62 -7.70 7.17
C GLU A 151 4.60 -8.40 6.26
N TYR A 152 4.96 -8.62 4.99
CA TYR A 152 4.14 -9.35 4.02
C TYR A 152 4.91 -10.51 3.41
N ARG A 153 4.34 -11.72 3.47
CA ARG A 153 4.92 -12.95 2.90
C ARG A 153 4.05 -13.41 1.72
N PRO A 154 4.44 -13.12 0.46
CA PRO A 154 3.58 -13.30 -0.71
C PRO A 154 3.23 -14.75 -1.03
#